data_AF-A4EPP2-F1
#
_entry.id   AF-A4EPP2-F1
#
_cell.length_a   1.000
_cell.length_b   1.000
_cell.length_c   1.000
_cell.angle_alpha   90.00
_cell.angle_beta   90.00
_cell.angle_gamma   90.00
#
_symmetry.space_group_name_H-M   'P 1'
#
loop_
_entity.id
_entity.type
_entity.pdbx_description
1 polymer ?
#
loop_
_entity_poly.entity_id
_entity_poly.type
_entity_poly.pdbx_seq_one_letter_code
_entity_poly.pdbx_strand_id
1 'polypeptide(L)' 'MAKLGKRTRAAREAFAGKADLTVEEAVALVKSYATSKFDETVESP' A
#
# COMPACT_ATOMS: atom_id res chain seq x y z
N MET A 1 -10.88 -3.57 17.91
CA MET A 1 -10.76 -2.92 16.59
C MET A 1 -9.70 -1.84 16.69
N ALA A 2 -8.60 -1.92 15.94
CA ALA A 2 -7.64 -0.83 15.87
C ALA A 2 -8.32 0.40 15.21
N LYS A 3 -8.15 1.59 15.78
CA LYS A 3 -8.68 2.83 15.21
C LYS A 3 -7.76 3.30 14.08
N LEU A 4 -7.96 2.74 12.88
CA LEU A 4 -7.16 3.09 11.71
C LEU A 4 -7.52 4.49 11.20
N GLY A 5 -6.49 5.28 10.89
CA GLY A 5 -6.67 6.57 10.22
C GLY A 5 -7.13 6.41 8.77
N LYS A 6 -7.65 7.50 8.18
CA LYS A 6 -8.19 7.53 6.80
C LYS A 6 -7.21 6.96 5.76
N ARG A 7 -5.91 7.28 5.86
CA ARG A 7 -4.86 6.80 4.95
C ARG A 7 -4.74 5.27 4.94
N THR A 8 -4.65 4.67 6.13
CA THR A 8 -4.50 3.21 6.27
C THR A 8 -5.74 2.47 5.80
N ARG A 9 -6.93 3.05 5.98
CA ARG A 9 -8.17 2.47 5.48
C ARG A 9 -8.22 2.47 3.95
N ALA A 10 -7.94 3.62 3.32
CA ALA A 10 -7.93 3.76 1.87
C ALA A 10 -6.93 2.80 1.21
N ALA A 11 -5.72 2.67 1.79
CA ALA A 11 -4.75 1.67 1.35
C ALA A 11 -5.36 0.26 1.42
N ARG A 12 -5.82 -0.20 2.60
CA ARG A 12 -6.38 -1.55 2.76
C ARG A 12 -7.49 -1.88 1.77
N GLU A 13 -8.38 -0.93 1.50
CA GLU A 13 -9.45 -1.08 0.49
C GLU A 13 -8.87 -1.25 -0.92
N ALA A 14 -7.84 -0.48 -1.29
CA ALA A 14 -7.21 -0.55 -2.59
C ALA A 14 -6.31 -1.77 -2.82
N PHE A 15 -5.80 -2.40 -1.76
CA PHE A 15 -5.06 -3.67 -1.82
C PHE A 15 -5.98 -4.90 -1.74
N ALA A 16 -7.23 -4.74 -1.30
CA ALA A 16 -8.15 -5.86 -1.12
C ALA A 16 -8.42 -6.59 -2.46
N GLY A 17 -8.31 -7.92 -2.44
CA GLY A 17 -8.59 -8.77 -3.60
C GLY A 17 -7.53 -8.71 -4.72
N LYS A 18 -6.45 -7.95 -4.54
CA LYS A 18 -5.32 -7.94 -5.46
C LYS A 18 -4.30 -8.98 -5.01
N ALA A 19 -4.28 -10.11 -5.70
CA ALA A 19 -3.31 -11.19 -5.52
C ALA A 19 -2.61 -11.47 -6.85
N ASP A 20 -1.43 -12.10 -6.79
CA ASP A 20 -0.66 -12.55 -7.97
C ASP A 20 -0.36 -11.44 -9.00
N LEU A 21 -0.17 -10.21 -8.51
CA LEU A 21 0.25 -9.08 -9.33
C LEU A 21 1.66 -9.30 -9.87
N THR A 22 1.95 -8.76 -11.05
CA THR A 22 3.35 -8.64 -11.47
C THR A 22 4.11 -7.74 -10.52
N VAL A 23 5.43 -7.88 -10.48
CA VAL A 23 6.28 -7.05 -9.62
C VAL A 23 6.10 -5.57 -9.96
N GLU A 24 5.99 -5.25 -11.24
CA GLU A 24 5.78 -3.88 -11.72
C GLU A 24 4.46 -3.30 -11.22
N GLU A 25 3.38 -4.07 -11.28
CA GLU A 25 2.05 -3.66 -10.81
C GLU A 25 2.01 -3.50 -9.30
N ALA A 26 2.65 -4.42 -8.56
CA ALA A 26 2.75 -4.34 -7.12
C ALA A 26 3.52 -3.08 -6.68
N VAL A 27 4.66 -2.79 -7.33
CA VAL A 27 5.47 -1.59 -7.02
C VAL A 27 4.70 -0.30 -7.34
N ALA A 28 3.99 -0.25 -8.47
CA ALA A 28 3.17 0.91 -8.82
C ALA A 28 2.05 1.13 -7.78
N LEU A 29 1.40 0.05 -7.34
CA LEU A 29 0.36 0.12 -6.33
C LEU A 29 0.90 0.60 -4.98
N VAL A 30 2.02 0.05 -4.51
CA VAL A 30 2.67 0.49 -3.26
C VAL A 30 3.00 1.98 -3.30
N LYS A 31 3.62 2.46 -4.39
CA LYS A 31 3.96 3.88 -4.55
C LYS A 31 2.75 4.80 -4.52
N SER A 32 1.59 4.37 -5.04
CA SER A 32 0.36 5.19 -5.03
C SER A 32 -0.22 5.43 -3.62
N TYR A 33 0.17 4.64 -2.62
CA TYR A 33 -0.28 4.76 -1.23
C TYR A 33 0.82 5.16 -0.23
N ALA A 34 2.06 5.33 -0.69
CA ALA A 34 3.18 5.90 0.07
C ALA A 34 2.99 7.43 0.24
N THR A 35 2.16 7.81 1.21
CA THR A 35 1.65 9.19 1.41
C THR A 35 2.16 9.86 2.69
N SER A 36 3.13 9.24 3.37
CA SER A 36 3.83 9.90 4.47
C SER A 36 4.64 11.09 3.98
N LYS A 37 5.14 11.92 4.91
CA LYS A 37 5.88 13.16 4.60
C LYS A 37 7.39 12.94 4.55
N PHE A 38 7.80 11.68 4.45
CA PHE A 38 9.17 11.23 4.36
C PHE A 38 9.24 10.11 3.32
N ASP A 39 10.44 9.78 2.86
CA ASP A 39 10.62 8.70 1.89
C ASP A 39 10.38 7.33 2.55
N GLU A 40 9.39 6.60 2.04
CA GLU A 40 9.02 5.28 2.54
C GLU A 40 9.91 4.19 1.91
N THR A 41 10.27 3.18 2.70
CA THR A 41 11.04 2.02 2.23
C THR A 41 10.11 0.94 1.69
N VAL A 42 10.42 0.41 0.50
CA VAL A 42 9.78 -0.80 -0.03
C VAL A 42 10.60 -2.00 0.43
N GLU A 43 10.00 -2.90 1.19
CA GLU A 43 10.62 -4.12 1.70
C GLU A 43 10.13 -5.34 0.89
N SER A 44 11.06 -6.26 0.60
CA SER A 44 10.79 -7.58 0.02
C SER A 44 11.51 -8.63 0.86
N PRO A 45 10.91 -9.81 1.13
CA PRO A 45 11.68 -10.98 1.54
C PRO A 45 12.66 -11.42 0.44
#